data_AF-A0A7Y7TEZ6-F1
#
_entry.id   AF-A0A7Y7TEZ6-F1
#
_cell.length_a   1.000
_cell.length_b   1.000
_cell.length_c   1.000
_cell.angle_alpha   90.00
_cell.angle_beta   90.00
_cell.angle_gamma   90.00
#
_symmetry.space_group_name_H-M   'P 1'
#
loop_
_entity.id
_entity.type
_entity.pdbx_description
1 polymer ?
#
loop_
_entity_poly.entity_id
_entity_poly.type
_entity_poly.pdbx_seq_one_letter_code
_entity_poly.pdbx_strand_id
1 'polypeptide(L)'
;MVARPRGPRTVILPSAEQASALVKRMRDGAESNSNYRTKSLKIHGPVCAKCGREFDAASIGQLTVHHKDGNHHNNPPDGSNWENLCSHCHDDEHSRGVLGEYLSKPE
;
A
#
# COMPACT_ATOMS: atom_id res chain seq x y z
N MET A 1 2.53 -39.70 22.03
CA MET A 1 3.43 -39.14 20.99
C MET A 1 4.00 -37.84 21.55
N VAL A 2 5.21 -37.84 22.11
CA VAL A 2 5.77 -36.66 22.81
C VAL A 2 6.52 -35.77 21.80
N ALA A 3 6.12 -34.51 21.69
CA ALA A 3 6.80 -33.52 20.84
C ALA A 3 8.22 -33.27 21.34
N ARG A 4 9.21 -33.32 20.43
CA ARG A 4 10.63 -33.09 20.77
C ARG A 4 10.87 -31.61 21.12
N PRO A 5 11.71 -31.30 22.14
CA PRO A 5 12.03 -29.91 22.48
C PRO A 5 12.82 -29.25 21.36
N ARG A 6 12.41 -28.04 20.96
CA ARG A 6 13.16 -27.21 20.01
C ARG A 6 14.41 -26.68 20.70
N GLY A 7 15.58 -27.19 20.31
CA GLY A 7 16.87 -26.70 20.77
C GLY A 7 17.16 -25.26 20.28
N PRO A 8 18.16 -24.59 20.88
CA PRO A 8 18.55 -23.24 20.50
C PRO A 8 18.96 -23.18 19.02
N ARG A 9 18.29 -22.33 18.25
CA ARG A 9 18.66 -22.04 16.86
C ARG A 9 19.77 -20.99 16.88
N THR A 10 20.95 -21.35 16.39
CA THR A 10 21.96 -20.37 16.03
C THR A 10 21.49 -19.64 14.78
N VAL A 11 21.23 -18.34 14.91
CA VAL A 11 20.87 -17.47 13.79
C VAL A 11 22.12 -16.70 13.41
N ILE A 12 22.52 -16.77 12.15
CA ILE A 12 23.61 -15.94 11.64
C ILE A 12 23.06 -14.52 11.51
N LEU A 13 23.61 -13.59 12.30
CA LEU A 13 23.24 -12.19 12.23
C LEU A 13 23.88 -11.55 10.99
N PRO A 14 23.16 -10.66 10.28
CA PRO A 14 23.72 -9.94 9.14
C PRO A 14 24.89 -9.03 9.58
N SER A 15 25.86 -8.88 8.69
CA SER A 15 26.95 -7.89 8.82
C SER A 15 26.37 -6.47 8.96
N ALA A 16 27.12 -5.56 9.58
CA ALA A 16 26.75 -4.15 9.72
C ALA A 16 26.39 -3.51 8.36
N GLU A 17 27.11 -3.85 7.29
CA GLU A 17 26.82 -3.39 5.93
C GLU A 17 25.48 -3.95 5.42
N GLN A 18 25.23 -5.24 5.61
CA GLN A 18 23.97 -5.90 5.21
C GLN A 18 22.78 -5.34 5.99
N ALA A 19 22.94 -5.06 7.28
CA ALA A 19 21.94 -4.41 8.12
C ALA A 19 21.66 -2.98 7.64
N SER A 20 22.70 -2.20 7.34
CA SER A 20 22.55 -0.82 6.84
C SER A 20 21.85 -0.78 5.46
N ALA A 21 22.19 -1.71 4.56
CA ALA A 21 21.58 -1.81 3.24
C ALA A 21 20.12 -2.26 3.34
N LEU A 22 19.78 -3.10 4.32
CA LEU A 22 18.38 -3.46 4.62
C LEU A 22 17.59 -2.23 5.11
N VAL A 23 18.13 -1.49 6.08
CA VAL A 23 17.49 -0.27 6.61
C VAL A 23 17.28 0.77 5.53
N LYS A 24 18.27 0.97 4.64
CA LYS A 24 18.15 1.90 3.51
C LYS A 24 17.00 1.51 2.58
N ARG A 25 16.92 0.23 2.18
CA ARG A 25 15.83 -0.29 1.33
C ARG A 25 14.45 -0.09 1.96
N MET A 26 14.33 -0.27 3.28
CA MET A 26 13.07 -0.03 4.00
C MET A 26 12.70 1.46 4.01
N ARG A 27 13.68 2.36 4.15
CA ARG A 27 13.45 3.82 4.10
C ARG A 27 13.05 4.30 2.71
N ASP A 28 13.74 3.84 1.66
CA ASP A 28 13.47 4.26 0.28
C ASP A 28 12.02 3.92 -0.14
N GLY A 29 11.50 2.76 0.29
CA GLY A 29 10.10 2.38 0.08
C GLY A 29 9.09 3.19 0.90
N ALA A 30 9.48 3.69 2.08
CA ALA A 30 8.61 4.55 2.89
C ALA A 30 8.56 5.99 2.36
N GLU A 31 9.69 6.50 1.89
CA GLU A 31 9.84 7.85 1.32
C GLU A 31 9.07 7.98 -0.01
N SER A 32 9.12 6.95 -0.86
CA SER A 32 8.34 6.92 -2.11
C SER A 32 6.84 6.97 -1.82
N ASN A 33 6.38 6.20 -0.83
CA ASN A 33 4.99 6.16 -0.38
C ASN A 33 4.49 7.51 0.17
N SER A 34 5.35 8.22 0.91
CA SER A 34 5.04 9.54 1.46
C SER A 34 4.87 10.61 0.37
N ASN A 35 5.68 10.53 -0.69
CA ASN A 35 5.72 11.56 -1.74
C ASN A 35 4.47 11.55 -2.62
N TYR A 36 4.04 10.38 -3.13
CA TYR A 36 2.83 10.32 -3.96
C TYR A 36 1.56 10.52 -3.14
N ARG A 37 1.52 10.05 -1.88
CA ARG A 37 0.37 10.31 -0.98
C ARG A 37 0.14 11.79 -0.80
N THR A 38 1.20 12.52 -0.46
CA THR A 38 1.12 13.97 -0.25
C THR A 38 0.71 14.69 -1.53
N LYS A 39 1.20 14.25 -2.70
CA LYS A 39 0.78 14.79 -4.01
C LYS A 39 -0.69 14.50 -4.31
N SER A 40 -1.14 13.27 -4.11
CA SER A 40 -2.53 12.86 -4.34
C SER A 40 -3.51 13.67 -3.49
N LEU A 41 -3.19 13.89 -2.20
CA LEU A 41 -4.01 14.74 -1.32
C LEU A 41 -4.02 16.21 -1.74
N LYS A 42 -2.93 16.72 -2.33
CA LYS A 42 -2.87 18.10 -2.86
C LYS A 42 -3.67 18.27 -4.15
N ILE A 43 -3.69 17.27 -5.02
CA ILE A 43 -4.37 17.32 -6.33
C ILE A 43 -5.87 17.03 -6.18
N HIS A 44 -6.21 15.93 -5.50
CA HIS A 44 -7.58 15.41 -5.42
C HIS A 44 -8.33 15.83 -4.15
N GLY A 45 -7.62 16.44 -3.18
CA GLY A 45 -8.21 16.85 -1.91
C GLY A 45 -8.47 15.69 -0.93
N PRO A 46 -8.88 16.00 0.31
CA PRO A 46 -9.15 15.01 1.35
C PRO A 46 -10.58 14.43 1.23
N VAL A 47 -10.97 14.00 0.04
CA VAL A 47 -12.31 13.43 -0.24
C VAL A 47 -12.17 12.04 -0.84
N CYS A 48 -13.07 11.14 -0.48
CA CYS A 48 -13.18 9.83 -1.12
C CYS A 48 -13.85 9.96 -2.50
N ALA A 49 -13.16 9.58 -3.56
CA ALA A 49 -13.67 9.64 -4.94
C ALA A 49 -14.89 8.74 -5.18
N LYS A 50 -15.07 7.68 -4.38
CA LYS A 50 -16.14 6.70 -4.55
C LYS A 50 -17.41 7.00 -3.75
N CYS A 51 -17.28 7.43 -2.50
CA CYS A 51 -18.42 7.70 -1.61
C CYS A 51 -18.64 9.18 -1.27
N GLY A 52 -17.76 10.08 -1.72
CA GLY A 52 -17.89 11.53 -1.51
C GLY A 52 -17.65 12.00 -0.07
N ARG A 53 -17.25 11.11 0.85
CA ARG A 53 -16.95 11.49 2.23
C ARG A 53 -15.70 12.38 2.27
N GLU A 54 -15.83 13.54 2.91
CA GLU A 54 -14.72 14.43 3.24
C GLU A 54 -14.05 14.02 4.55
N PHE A 55 -12.74 14.23 4.63
CA PHE A 55 -11.91 13.90 5.78
C PHE A 55 -11.21 15.15 6.30
N ASP A 56 -11.19 15.28 7.62
CA ASP A 56 -10.45 16.33 8.33
C ASP A 56 -9.05 15.85 8.72
N ALA A 57 -8.25 16.71 9.34
CA ALA A 57 -6.89 16.36 9.78
C ALA A 57 -6.84 15.16 10.75
N ALA A 58 -7.90 14.92 11.52
CA ALA A 58 -7.97 13.79 12.46
C ALA A 58 -8.27 12.47 11.76
N SER A 59 -9.03 12.51 10.67
CA SER A 59 -9.52 11.33 9.93
C SER A 59 -8.80 11.10 8.60
N ILE A 60 -7.94 12.01 8.14
CA ILE A 60 -7.21 11.91 6.86
C ILE A 60 -6.34 10.66 6.74
N GLY A 61 -5.95 10.05 7.87
CA GLY A 61 -5.24 8.77 7.91
C GLY A 61 -6.07 7.60 7.36
N GLN A 62 -7.40 7.72 7.32
CA GLN A 62 -8.32 6.70 6.78
C GLN A 62 -8.47 6.77 5.27
N LEU A 63 -7.99 7.85 4.65
CA LEU A 63 -7.98 8.04 3.20
C LEU A 63 -6.68 7.45 2.65
N THR A 64 -6.77 6.52 1.71
CA THR A 64 -5.62 5.86 1.05
C THR A 64 -5.56 6.26 -0.43
N VAL A 65 -4.37 6.16 -1.03
CA VAL A 65 -4.22 6.34 -2.48
C VAL A 65 -4.45 4.99 -3.15
N HIS A 66 -5.36 4.98 -4.11
CA HIS A 66 -5.63 3.86 -5.00
C HIS A 66 -5.00 4.12 -6.37
N HIS A 67 -4.34 3.12 -6.94
CA HIS A 67 -3.80 3.15 -8.30
C HIS A 67 -4.83 2.54 -9.26
N LYS A 68 -5.37 3.34 -10.18
CA LYS A 68 -6.46 2.91 -11.09
C LYS A 68 -6.06 1.77 -12.00
N ASP A 69 -4.80 1.73 -12.43
CA ASP A 69 -4.24 0.68 -13.28
C ASP A 69 -3.68 -0.53 -12.48
N GLY A 70 -3.73 -0.48 -11.13
CA GLY A 70 -3.13 -1.49 -10.25
C GLY A 70 -1.59 -1.47 -10.19
N ASN A 71 -0.91 -0.60 -10.92
CA ASN A 71 0.55 -0.52 -10.94
C ASN A 71 1.07 0.56 -9.99
N HIS A 72 1.57 0.14 -8.83
CA HIS A 72 2.15 1.02 -7.82
C HIS A 72 3.40 1.82 -8.27
N HIS A 73 4.00 1.45 -9.40
CA HIS A 73 5.14 2.18 -9.98
C HIS A 73 4.73 3.26 -10.97
N ASN A 74 3.50 3.23 -11.49
CA ASN A 74 2.99 4.24 -12.40
C ASN A 74 2.50 5.47 -11.61
N ASN A 75 3.42 6.40 -11.38
CA ASN A 75 3.25 7.54 -10.49
C ASN A 75 3.38 8.87 -11.24
N PRO A 76 2.43 9.21 -12.12
CA PRO A 76 2.53 10.40 -12.95
C PRO A 76 2.41 11.67 -12.10
N PRO A 77 3.12 12.76 -12.46
CA PRO A 77 3.20 13.98 -11.66
C PRO A 77 1.87 14.74 -11.57
N ASP A 78 0.96 14.51 -12.52
CA ASP A 78 -0.38 15.07 -12.56
C ASP A 78 -1.41 14.28 -11.72
N GLY A 79 -1.00 13.14 -11.15
CA GLY A 79 -1.85 12.28 -10.33
C GLY A 79 -2.98 11.58 -11.10
N SER A 80 -2.90 11.51 -12.43
CA SER A 80 -3.94 10.94 -13.30
C SER A 80 -4.25 9.46 -12.99
N ASN A 81 -3.23 8.69 -12.59
CA ASN A 81 -3.36 7.28 -12.21
C ASN A 81 -3.85 7.06 -10.76
N TRP A 82 -4.05 8.13 -9.99
CA TRP A 82 -4.41 8.03 -8.58
C TRP A 82 -5.85 8.47 -8.33
N GLU A 83 -6.43 7.92 -7.28
CA GLU A 83 -7.62 8.45 -6.63
C GLU A 83 -7.52 8.23 -5.11
N ASN A 84 -8.13 9.13 -4.34
CA ASN A 84 -8.17 9.00 -2.89
C ASN A 84 -9.45 8.22 -2.50
N LEU A 85 -9.30 7.09 -1.81
CA LEU A 85 -10.42 6.26 -1.35
C LEU A 85 -10.37 6.09 0.16
N CYS A 86 -11.53 6.04 0.83
CA CYS A 86 -11.54 5.60 2.21
C CYS A 86 -11.20 4.10 2.28
N SER A 87 -10.66 3.64 3.42
CA SER A 87 -10.30 2.23 3.62
C SER A 87 -11.36 1.24 3.12
N HIS A 88 -12.63 1.47 3.44
CA HIS A 88 -13.72 0.60 3.00
C HIS A 88 -13.91 0.60 1.47
N CYS A 89 -13.89 1.77 0.83
CA CYS A 89 -14.04 1.88 -0.62
C CYS A 89 -12.83 1.30 -1.36
N HIS A 90 -11.65 1.41 -0.76
CA HIS A 90 -10.41 0.86 -1.27
C HIS A 90 -10.44 -0.67 -1.24
N ASP A 91 -10.81 -1.27 -0.11
CA ASP A 91 -10.90 -2.73 0.03
C ASP A 91 -11.96 -3.34 -0.90
N ASP A 92 -13.10 -2.67 -1.07
CA ASP A 92 -14.15 -3.08 -2.01
C ASP A 92 -13.65 -3.07 -3.46
N GLU A 93 -12.83 -2.09 -3.85
CA GLU A 93 -12.26 -2.01 -5.21
C GLU A 93 -11.32 -3.18 -5.50
N HIS A 94 -10.37 -3.44 -4.58
CA HIS A 94 -9.47 -4.59 -4.70
C HIS A 94 -10.23 -5.92 -4.73
N SER A 95 -11.26 -6.06 -3.88
CA SER A 95 -12.08 -7.27 -3.84
C SER A 95 -12.84 -7.51 -5.15
N ARG A 96 -13.37 -6.45 -5.76
CA ARG A 96 -14.05 -6.52 -7.07
C ARG A 96 -13.08 -6.89 -8.19
N GLY A 97 -11.86 -6.34 -8.18
CA GLY A 97 -10.83 -6.68 -9.15
C GLY A 97 -10.48 -8.18 -9.14
N VAL A 98 -10.26 -8.74 -7.95
CA VAL A 98 -10.00 -10.18 -7.78
C VAL A 98 -11.18 -11.03 -8.27
N LEU A 99 -12.41 -10.64 -7.92
CA LEU A 99 -13.60 -11.35 -8.39
C LEU A 99 -13.75 -11.28 -9.91
N GLY A 100 -13.49 -10.11 -10.51
CA GLY A 100 -13.53 -9.92 -11.95
C GLY A 100 -12.52 -10.81 -12.68
N GLU A 101 -11.29 -10.92 -12.18
CA GLU A 101 -10.27 -11.82 -12.74
C GLU A 101 -10.73 -13.29 -12.66
N TYR A 102 -11.29 -13.71 -11.52
CA TYR A 102 -11.79 -15.06 -11.34
C TYR A 102 -12.89 -15.42 -12.34
N LEU A 103 -13.87 -14.53 -12.53
CA LEU A 103 -14.99 -14.76 -13.45
C LEU A 103 -14.60 -14.66 -14.94
N SER A 104 -13.49 -13.99 -15.26
CA SER A 104 -13.05 -13.79 -16.66
C SER A 104 -12.14 -14.91 -17.18
N LYS A 105 -11.72 -15.85 -16.32
CA LYS A 105 -10.91 -17.00 -16.74
C LYS A 105 -11.81 -18.00 -17.51
N PRO A 106 -11.51 -18.30 -18.78
CA PRO A 106 -12.17 -19.41 -19.45
C PRO A 106 -11.78 -20.73 -18.77
N GLU A 107 -12.71 -21.70 -18.75
CA GLU A 107 -12.47 -23.08 -18.27
C GLU A 107 -11.34 -23.78 -19.05
#